data_AF-A0AAJ2V977-F1
#
_entry.id   AF-A0AAJ2V977-F1
#
_cell.length_a   1.000
_cell.length_b   1.000
_cell.length_c   1.000
_cell.angle_alpha   90.00
_cell.angle_beta   90.00
_cell.angle_gamma   90.00
#
_symmetry.space_group_name_H-M   'P 1'
#
loop_
_entity.id
_entity.type
_entity.pdbx_description
1 polymer ?
#
loop_
_entity_poly.entity_id
_entity_poly.type
_entity_poly.pdbx_seq_one_letter_code
_entity_poly.pdbx_strand_id
1 'polypeptide(L)'
;MTDDNYLQSAMLLDLVGQAPITINRAFVDLTGNVLAALWLSYAVEKGLDRDNGPSFVLELSASDVERDTCITRAQQQTCRRTLAAMGLLTEEGGKGRTLMYRVHLDRLMEQLQKQAQPLAAAMAKGDLGIELAAADRPASPD
;
A
#
# COMPACT_ATOMS: atom_id res chain seq x y z
N MET A 1 -34.98 -0.87 27.49
CA MET A 1 -35.73 -0.86 26.22
C MET A 1 -35.14 0.12 25.21
N THR A 2 -34.51 1.22 25.64
CA THR A 2 -33.87 2.20 24.73
C THR A 2 -32.45 2.59 25.16
N ASP A 3 -31.98 1.97 26.23
CA ASP A 3 -30.97 2.48 27.14
C ASP A 3 -29.57 1.87 26.95
N ASP A 4 -29.32 0.62 26.53
CA ASP A 4 -30.20 -0.48 26.06
C ASP A 4 -30.92 -0.26 24.71
N ASN A 5 -30.33 0.56 23.83
CA ASN A 5 -30.54 0.50 22.36
C ASN A 5 -29.31 0.97 21.60
N TYR A 6 -28.59 2.00 22.06
CA TYR A 6 -27.28 2.39 21.49
C TYR A 6 -26.19 2.82 22.51
N LEU A 7 -25.97 2.05 23.61
CA LEU A 7 -24.56 1.71 23.93
C LEU A 7 -23.97 0.89 22.78
N GLN A 8 -24.86 0.18 22.07
CA GLN A 8 -24.71 -0.37 20.74
C GLN A 8 -24.23 0.63 19.65
N SER A 9 -23.88 1.88 20.00
CA SER A 9 -23.06 2.78 19.18
C SER A 9 -21.62 3.03 19.67
N ALA A 10 -21.20 2.65 20.88
CA ALA A 10 -19.78 2.48 21.29
C ALA A 10 -19.14 1.20 20.67
N MET A 11 -19.67 0.86 19.52
CA MET A 11 -20.02 -0.48 19.02
C MET A 11 -20.47 -0.34 17.55
N LEU A 12 -20.95 0.86 17.18
CA LEU A 12 -20.74 1.50 15.87
C LEU A 12 -19.23 1.80 15.69
N LEU A 13 -18.42 0.74 15.78
CA LEU A 13 -16.98 0.67 15.45
C LEU A 13 -16.02 1.50 16.32
N ASP A 14 -16.47 2.01 17.47
CA ASP A 14 -15.90 3.23 18.10
C ASP A 14 -15.50 4.26 17.04
N LEU A 15 -16.49 4.52 16.18
CA LEU A 15 -16.50 5.39 15.01
C LEU A 15 -15.24 5.26 14.12
N VAL A 16 -15.32 4.37 13.13
CA VAL A 16 -14.28 4.12 12.11
C VAL A 16 -13.01 3.42 12.62
N GLY A 17 -12.82 3.31 13.94
CA GLY A 17 -12.18 2.16 14.61
C GLY A 17 -10.65 2.11 14.67
N GLN A 18 -9.94 2.53 13.62
CA GLN A 18 -8.50 2.88 13.64
C GLN A 18 -8.21 3.92 12.56
N ALA A 19 -6.96 4.40 12.49
CA ALA A 19 -6.50 5.27 11.41
C ALA A 19 -6.81 4.61 10.04
N PRO A 20 -7.29 5.36 9.03
CA PRO A 20 -7.57 4.80 7.72
C PRO A 20 -6.35 4.09 7.15
N ILE A 21 -6.53 2.84 6.75
CA ILE A 21 -5.50 2.04 6.10
C ILE A 21 -5.11 2.74 4.80
N THR A 22 -3.95 3.42 4.83
CA THR A 22 -3.53 4.27 3.72
C THR A 22 -2.79 3.44 2.68
N ILE A 23 -3.31 3.45 1.45
CA ILE A 23 -2.68 2.79 0.30
C ILE A 23 -2.35 3.88 -0.72
N ASN A 24 -1.07 4.00 -1.07
CA ASN A 24 -0.67 4.85 -2.18
C ASN A 24 -1.17 4.24 -3.50
N ARG A 25 -2.11 4.90 -4.17
CA ARG A 25 -2.68 4.41 -5.45
C ARG A 25 -1.60 4.11 -6.50
N ALA A 26 -0.54 4.93 -6.54
CA ALA A 26 0.61 4.69 -7.40
C ALA A 26 1.23 3.30 -7.17
N PHE A 27 1.25 2.79 -5.93
CA PHE A 27 1.76 1.45 -5.62
C PHE A 27 0.79 0.34 -6.07
N VAL A 28 -0.51 0.62 -6.16
CA VAL A 28 -1.52 -0.34 -6.70
C VAL A 28 -1.28 -0.56 -8.18
N ASP A 29 -1.20 0.54 -8.94
CA ASP A 29 -0.88 0.53 -10.37
C ASP A 29 0.50 -0.11 -10.64
N LEU A 30 1.49 0.17 -9.77
CA LEU A 30 2.85 -0.37 -9.88
C LEU A 30 2.92 -1.88 -9.64
N THR A 31 2.24 -2.39 -8.61
CA THR A 31 2.33 -3.81 -8.20
C THR A 31 1.29 -4.70 -8.88
N GLY A 32 0.26 -4.11 -9.50
CA GLY A 32 -0.91 -4.84 -9.99
C GLY A 32 -1.70 -5.57 -8.89
N ASN A 33 -1.43 -5.27 -7.61
CA ASN A 33 -1.96 -6.04 -6.47
C ASN A 33 -2.17 -5.14 -5.24
N VAL A 34 -3.42 -4.88 -4.91
CA VAL A 34 -3.80 -3.99 -3.79
C VAL A 34 -3.22 -4.40 -2.43
N LEU A 35 -3.02 -5.70 -2.17
CA LEU A 35 -2.43 -6.16 -0.90
C LEU A 35 -0.91 -5.96 -0.86
N ALA A 36 -0.22 -6.13 -2.00
CA ALA A 36 1.21 -5.82 -2.10
C ALA A 36 1.46 -4.32 -2.00
N ALA A 37 0.62 -3.51 -2.65
CA ALA A 37 0.62 -2.05 -2.53
C ALA A 37 0.36 -1.55 -1.10
N LEU A 38 -0.57 -2.21 -0.39
CA LEU A 38 -0.84 -1.95 1.02
C LEU A 38 0.38 -2.27 1.90
N TRP A 39 0.94 -3.48 1.78
CA TRP A 39 2.13 -3.87 2.55
C TRP A 39 3.29 -2.88 2.31
N LEU A 40 3.51 -2.48 1.06
CA LEU A 40 4.54 -1.49 0.70
C LEU A 40 4.21 -0.09 1.25
N SER A 41 2.95 0.36 1.21
CA SER A 41 2.54 1.65 1.77
C SER A 41 2.83 1.73 3.27
N TYR A 42 2.45 0.68 4.01
CA TYR A 42 2.75 0.55 5.44
C TYR A 42 4.26 0.52 5.72
N ALA A 43 5.04 -0.23 4.94
CA ALA A 43 6.49 -0.29 5.11
C ALA A 43 7.18 1.05 4.82
N VAL A 44 6.74 1.80 3.79
CA VAL A 44 7.24 3.15 3.53
C VAL A 44 6.87 4.11 4.66
N GLU A 45 5.62 4.10 5.12
CA GLU A 45 5.16 4.92 6.25
C GLU A 45 6.01 4.70 7.52
N LYS A 46 6.27 3.45 7.91
CA LYS A 46 7.12 3.13 9.08
C LYS A 46 8.61 3.46 8.89
N GLY A 47 9.05 3.70 7.65
CA GLY A 47 10.45 3.96 7.29
C GLY A 47 10.81 5.41 7.00
N LEU A 48 9.83 6.27 6.68
CA LEU A 48 10.08 7.66 6.26
C LEU A 48 10.83 8.52 7.29
N ASP A 49 10.62 8.29 8.59
CA ASP A 49 11.36 8.99 9.66
C ASP A 49 12.82 8.48 9.85
N ARG A 50 13.24 7.46 9.09
CA ARG A 50 14.49 6.71 9.30
C ARG A 50 15.47 6.86 8.14
N ASP A 51 15.93 8.08 7.97
CA ASP A 51 17.01 8.50 7.06
C ASP A 51 16.66 8.38 5.55
N ASN A 52 16.89 9.46 4.81
CA ASN A 52 16.47 9.60 3.39
C ASN A 52 17.46 8.91 2.43
N GLY A 53 17.97 7.74 2.81
CA GLY A 53 18.88 6.94 2.00
C GLY A 53 18.20 6.20 0.83
N PRO A 54 18.99 5.55 -0.05
CA PRO A 54 18.44 4.74 -1.15
C PRO A 54 17.69 3.48 -0.69
N SER A 55 17.85 3.07 0.58
CA SER A 55 17.10 2.01 1.23
C SER A 55 17.07 2.23 2.73
N PHE A 56 16.05 1.72 3.42
CA PHE A 56 16.01 1.63 4.88
C PHE A 56 15.70 0.19 5.32
N VAL A 57 16.00 -0.13 6.59
CA VAL A 57 15.68 -1.42 7.20
C VAL A 57 14.65 -1.26 8.32
N LEU A 58 13.61 -2.08 8.30
CA LEU A 58 12.60 -2.18 9.35
C LEU A 58 12.63 -3.55 10.01
N GLU A 59 12.38 -3.57 11.32
CA GLU A 59 12.04 -4.78 12.04
C GLU A 59 10.53 -4.77 12.31
N LEU A 60 9.78 -5.70 11.70
CA LEU A 60 8.32 -5.80 11.86
C LEU A 60 7.93 -7.23 12.26
N SER A 61 7.00 -7.38 13.20
CA SER A 61 6.36 -8.67 13.47
C SER A 61 5.17 -8.87 12.54
N ALA A 62 4.91 -10.11 12.11
CA ALA A 62 3.75 -10.42 11.28
C ALA A 62 2.42 -10.07 11.97
N SER A 63 2.39 -10.10 13.32
CA SER A 63 1.24 -9.69 14.13
C SER A 63 1.00 -8.18 14.16
N ASP A 64 2.05 -7.36 14.11
CA ASP A 64 1.90 -5.89 14.04
C ASP A 64 1.39 -5.47 12.67
N VAL A 65 1.94 -6.06 11.60
CA VAL A 65 1.43 -5.86 10.24
C VAL A 65 -0.02 -6.31 10.14
N GLU A 66 -0.37 -7.50 10.65
CA GLU A 66 -1.74 -8.04 10.62
C GLU A 66 -2.74 -7.16 11.37
N ARG A 67 -2.34 -6.58 12.52
CA ARG A 67 -3.15 -5.62 13.28
C ARG A 67 -3.34 -4.30 12.53
N ASP A 68 -2.26 -3.72 11.99
CA ASP A 68 -2.28 -2.37 11.45
C ASP A 68 -2.80 -2.31 9.99
N THR A 69 -2.78 -3.43 9.26
CA THR A 69 -3.13 -3.49 7.82
C THR A 69 -4.22 -4.50 7.48
N CYS A 70 -4.72 -5.27 8.45
CA CYS A 70 -5.72 -6.33 8.29
C CYS A 70 -5.35 -7.47 7.32
N ILE A 71 -4.15 -7.50 6.73
CA ILE A 71 -3.71 -8.63 5.88
C ILE A 71 -3.09 -9.75 6.72
N THR A 72 -3.65 -10.95 6.55
CA THR A 72 -3.24 -12.16 7.24
C THR A 72 -1.79 -12.54 6.95
N ARG A 73 -1.17 -13.33 7.83
CA ARG A 73 0.22 -13.82 7.63
C ARG A 73 0.46 -14.48 6.26
N ALA A 74 -0.52 -15.23 5.74
CA ALA A 74 -0.43 -15.88 4.44
C ALA A 74 -0.51 -14.87 3.27
N GLN A 75 -1.36 -13.84 3.40
CA GLN A 75 -1.39 -12.72 2.46
C GLN A 75 -0.07 -11.94 2.52
N GLN A 76 0.45 -11.63 3.71
CA GLN A 76 1.74 -10.97 3.87
C GLN A 76 2.89 -11.73 3.20
N GLN A 77 2.96 -13.07 3.35
CA GLN A 77 3.97 -13.88 2.66
C GLN A 77 3.86 -13.74 1.13
N THR A 78 2.64 -13.70 0.59
CA THR A 78 2.40 -13.47 -0.85
C THR A 78 2.84 -12.06 -1.25
N CYS A 79 2.47 -11.03 -0.48
CA CYS A 79 2.86 -9.64 -0.71
C CYS A 79 4.39 -9.48 -0.75
N ARG A 80 5.09 -10.04 0.24
CA ARG A 80 6.56 -10.00 0.31
C ARG A 80 7.22 -10.72 -0.86
N ARG A 81 6.69 -11.87 -1.29
CA ARG A 81 7.16 -12.56 -2.50
C ARG A 81 7.00 -11.71 -3.75
N THR A 82 5.86 -11.02 -3.92
CA THR A 82 5.65 -10.08 -5.04
C THR A 82 6.65 -8.92 -5.00
N LEU A 83 6.77 -8.25 -3.85
CA LEU A 83 7.68 -7.10 -3.70
C LEU A 83 9.16 -7.49 -3.85
N ALA A 84 9.56 -8.68 -3.39
CA ALA A 84 10.90 -9.21 -3.61
C ALA A 84 11.16 -9.55 -5.10
N ALA A 85 10.18 -10.14 -5.80
CA ALA A 85 10.28 -10.39 -7.24
C ALA A 85 10.38 -9.09 -8.07
N MET A 86 9.81 -7.98 -7.57
CA MET A 86 9.94 -6.65 -8.16
C MET A 86 11.24 -5.90 -7.76
N GLY A 87 12.07 -6.48 -6.88
CA GLY A 87 13.28 -5.85 -6.35
C GLY A 87 13.04 -4.72 -5.33
N LEU A 88 11.80 -4.58 -4.83
CA LEU A 88 11.42 -3.51 -3.88
C LEU A 88 11.66 -3.90 -2.41
N LEU A 89 11.82 -5.19 -2.13
CA LEU A 89 11.95 -5.74 -0.77
C LEU A 89 13.05 -6.82 -0.69
N THR A 90 13.73 -6.90 0.44
CA THR A 90 14.59 -8.04 0.81
C THR A 90 14.36 -8.43 2.27
N GLU A 91 14.19 -9.73 2.54
CA GLU A 91 14.13 -10.26 3.90
C GLU A 91 15.57 -10.57 4.38
N GLU A 92 16.07 -9.85 5.40
CA GLU A 92 17.45 -9.98 5.90
C GLU A 92 17.60 -11.01 7.04
N GLY A 93 16.53 -11.77 7.32
CA GLY A 93 16.44 -12.68 8.46
C GLY A 93 15.57 -12.13 9.58
N GLY A 94 15.70 -12.64 10.81
CA GLY A 94 14.89 -12.18 11.93
C GLY A 94 15.23 -12.80 13.27
N LYS A 95 14.66 -12.24 14.35
CA LYS A 95 14.93 -12.66 15.73
C LYS A 95 13.63 -13.05 16.43
N GLY A 96 13.39 -14.36 16.57
CA GLY A 96 12.20 -14.88 17.24
C GLY A 96 10.92 -14.68 16.43
N ARG A 97 10.17 -13.61 16.70
CA ARG A 97 8.85 -13.32 16.08
C ARG A 97 8.84 -12.13 15.12
N THR A 98 9.95 -11.42 15.02
CA THR A 98 10.17 -10.30 14.10
C THR A 98 11.05 -10.71 12.93
N LEU A 99 10.84 -10.08 11.78
CA LEU A 99 11.68 -10.19 10.60
C LEU A 99 12.24 -8.81 10.24
N MET A 100 13.46 -8.79 9.73
CA MET A 100 14.14 -7.60 9.22
C MET A 100 13.91 -7.50 7.71
N TYR A 101 13.45 -6.33 7.28
CA TYR A 101 13.05 -6.06 5.91
C TYR A 101 13.79 -4.82 5.40
N ARG A 102 14.56 -4.97 4.31
CA ARG A 102 15.11 -3.83 3.57
C ARG A 102 14.14 -3.42 2.47
N VAL A 103 13.72 -2.16 2.48
CA VAL A 103 12.92 -1.54 1.41
C VAL A 103 13.84 -0.71 0.54
N HIS A 104 13.81 -0.94 -0.78
CA HIS A 104 14.69 -0.30 -1.76
C HIS A 104 13.99 0.91 -2.41
N LEU A 105 14.25 2.11 -1.87
CA LEU A 105 13.63 3.36 -2.32
C LEU A 105 14.15 3.82 -3.68
N ASP A 106 15.42 3.55 -3.99
CA ASP A 106 15.99 3.76 -5.32
C ASP A 106 15.19 3.02 -6.41
N ARG A 107 14.91 1.73 -6.19
CA ARG A 107 14.10 0.88 -7.09
C ARG A 107 12.65 1.33 -7.16
N LEU A 108 12.07 1.76 -6.04
CA LEU A 108 10.73 2.33 -6.02
C LEU A 108 10.66 3.59 -6.88
N MET A 109 11.61 4.51 -6.74
CA MET A 109 11.67 5.74 -7.53
C MET A 109 11.92 5.48 -9.02
N GLU A 110 12.83 4.55 -9.37
CA GLU A 110 13.05 4.12 -10.77
C GLU A 110 11.76 3.59 -11.42
N GLN A 111 10.93 2.86 -10.67
CA GLN A 111 9.69 2.28 -11.19
C GLN A 111 8.55 3.32 -11.28
N LEU A 112 8.40 4.18 -10.26
CA LEU A 112 7.43 5.29 -10.30
C LEU A 112 7.73 6.29 -11.43
N GLN A 113 9.00 6.57 -11.72
CA GLN A 113 9.39 7.39 -12.87
C GLN A 113 8.96 6.78 -14.20
N LYS A 114 9.06 5.45 -14.37
CA LYS A 114 8.58 4.75 -15.57
C LYS A 114 7.05 4.83 -15.68
N GLN A 115 6.34 4.62 -14.58
CA GLN A 115 4.88 4.74 -14.51
C GLN A 115 4.38 6.16 -14.82
N ALA A 116 5.15 7.20 -14.49
CA ALA A 116 4.80 8.59 -14.78
C ALA A 116 4.93 8.99 -16.27
N GLN A 117 5.61 8.20 -17.11
CA GLN A 117 5.89 8.56 -18.51
C GLN A 117 4.64 8.87 -19.36
N PRO A 118 3.55 8.06 -19.32
CA PRO A 118 2.34 8.35 -20.10
C PRO A 118 1.63 9.62 -19.64
N LEU A 119 1.59 9.84 -18.31
CA LEU A 119 0.99 11.04 -17.72
C LEU A 119 1.79 12.29 -18.11
N ALA A 120 3.12 12.26 -18.01
CA ALA A 120 3.99 13.35 -18.43
C ALA A 120 3.83 13.66 -19.93
N ALA A 121 3.68 12.64 -20.78
CA ALA A 121 3.44 12.81 -22.21
C ALA A 121 2.07 13.43 -22.52
N ALA A 122 1.01 13.12 -21.75
CA ALA A 122 -0.30 13.75 -21.87
C ALA A 122 -0.29 15.20 -21.37
N MET A 123 0.35 15.46 -20.23
CA MET A 123 0.54 16.81 -19.68
C MET A 123 1.28 17.73 -20.66
N ALA A 124 2.34 17.22 -21.32
CA ALA A 124 3.11 17.98 -22.30
C ALA A 124 2.33 18.32 -23.59
N LYS A 125 1.25 17.58 -23.90
CA LYS A 125 0.37 17.84 -25.05
C LYS A 125 -0.78 18.79 -24.73
N GLY A 126 -1.07 19.02 -23.45
CA GLY A 126 -2.21 19.82 -23.00
C GLY A 126 -3.54 19.06 -22.90
N ASP A 127 -3.52 17.72 -23.00
CA ASP A 127 -4.71 16.87 -23.16
C ASP A 127 -5.58 16.71 -21.88
N LEU A 128 -5.34 17.50 -20.82
CA LEU A 128 -5.97 17.33 -19.49
C LEU A 128 -7.37 17.98 -19.38
N GLY A 129 -8.23 17.68 -20.37
CA GLY A 129 -9.63 18.05 -20.42
C GLY A 129 -10.55 17.07 -19.68
N ILE A 130 -10.46 16.99 -18.34
CA ILE A 130 -11.48 16.38 -17.45
C ILE A 130 -11.87 14.90 -17.78
N GLU A 131 -10.92 14.04 -18.14
CA GLU A 131 -11.13 12.59 -18.23
C GLU A 131 -10.55 11.82 -17.04
N LEU A 132 -11.11 12.03 -15.85
CA LEU A 132 -10.93 11.14 -14.69
C LEU A 132 -12.22 10.38 -14.29
N ALA A 133 -13.31 10.54 -15.04
CA ALA A 133 -14.65 10.09 -14.65
C ALA A 133 -15.36 9.13 -15.63
N ALA A 134 -14.80 8.86 -16.82
CA ALA A 134 -15.52 8.20 -17.91
C ALA A 134 -15.05 6.78 -18.28
N ALA A 135 -13.83 6.38 -17.89
CA ALA A 135 -13.12 5.24 -18.47
C ALA A 135 -13.50 3.84 -17.93
N ASP A 136 -14.72 3.64 -17.42
CA ASP A 136 -15.19 2.30 -17.05
C ASP A 136 -16.71 2.11 -17.22
N ARG A 137 -17.20 2.37 -18.45
CA ARG A 137 -18.44 1.76 -18.93
C ARG A 137 -18.21 1.24 -20.35
N PRO A 138 -18.24 -0.07 -20.60
CA PRO A 138 -18.16 -0.59 -21.96
C PRO A 138 -19.38 -0.11 -22.75
N ALA A 139 -19.16 0.31 -24.00
CA ALA A 139 -20.25 0.56 -24.92
C ALA A 139 -20.97 -0.78 -25.19
N SER A 140 -22.25 -0.88 -24.86
CA SER A 140 -23.08 -1.96 -25.38
C SER A 140 -23.15 -1.87 -26.91
N PRO A 141 -22.98 -2.98 -27.64
CA PRO A 141 -23.34 -3.03 -29.05
C PRO A 141 -24.87 -2.99 -29.23
N ASP A 142 -25.27 -2.65 -30.46
CA ASP A 142 -26.64 -2.32 -30.92
C ASP A 142 -27.78 -3.25 -30.46
#